data_AF-A0AA38GGT5-F1
#
_entry.id   AF-A0AA38GGT5-F1
#
_cell.length_a   1.000
_cell.length_b   1.000
_cell.length_c   1.000
_cell.angle_alpha   90.00
_cell.angle_beta   90.00
_cell.angle_gamma   90.00
#
_symmetry.space_group_name_H-M   'P 1'
#
loop_
_entity.id
_entity.type
_entity.pdbx_description
1 polymer ?
#
loop_
_entity_poly.entity_id
_entity_poly.type
_entity_poly.pdbx_seq_one_letter_code
_entity_poly.pdbx_strand_id
1 'polypeptide(L)'
;TTSIADSIAPNVVPPQLAVHMPTSRTDTLAPATREGRPEHCMQLTPIKSLNPYQSVWTIEGRVIKKGNLNNYSTEKRTGQVFSFDIIDKSNSDIVVTSFDLAATSYYNQIQL
;
A
#
# COMPACT_ATOMS: atom_id res chain seq x y z
N THR A 1 -63.33 -37.49 11.48
CA THR A 1 -64.25 -36.58 12.21
C THR A 1 -63.38 -35.70 13.08
N THR A 2 -63.09 -34.43 12.80
CA THR A 2 -63.91 -33.35 12.21
C THR A 2 -62.98 -32.28 11.60
N SER A 3 -63.37 -31.74 10.43
CA SER A 3 -62.84 -30.51 9.82
C SER A 3 -63.57 -29.28 10.38
N ILE A 4 -62.87 -28.16 10.55
CA ILE A 4 -63.38 -26.76 10.58
C ILE A 4 -62.14 -25.84 10.56
N ALA A 5 -61.76 -25.15 9.47
CA ALA A 5 -62.38 -24.01 8.77
C ALA A 5 -62.31 -22.66 9.53
N ASP A 6 -61.41 -21.80 9.04
CA ASP A 6 -61.42 -20.33 8.92
C ASP A 6 -62.24 -19.44 9.89
N SER A 7 -61.59 -18.42 10.48
CA SER A 7 -62.09 -17.04 10.52
C SER A 7 -61.09 -16.02 11.08
N ILE A 8 -61.09 -14.85 10.43
CA ILE A 8 -60.19 -13.69 10.51
C ILE A 8 -60.69 -12.67 11.55
N ALA A 9 -59.78 -11.94 12.21
CA ALA A 9 -59.99 -10.53 12.56
C ALA A 9 -58.65 -9.75 12.52
N PRO A 10 -58.60 -8.52 11.97
CA PRO A 10 -57.36 -7.80 11.64
C PRO A 10 -56.88 -6.91 12.80
N ASN A 11 -55.58 -6.90 13.10
CA ASN A 11 -54.99 -5.87 13.95
C ASN A 11 -54.46 -4.72 13.08
N VAL A 12 -55.16 -3.59 13.14
CA VAL A 12 -54.80 -2.32 12.49
C VAL A 12 -53.59 -1.73 13.20
N VAL A 13 -52.43 -1.71 12.53
CA VAL A 13 -51.24 -0.97 12.98
C VAL A 13 -51.38 0.50 12.55
N PRO A 14 -51.26 1.49 13.46
CA PRO A 14 -51.23 2.90 13.08
C PRO A 14 -49.86 3.28 12.46
N PRO A 15 -49.80 4.18 11.46
CA PRO A 15 -48.56 4.62 10.87
C PRO A 15 -48.00 5.80 11.69
N GLN A 16 -46.91 5.60 12.41
CA GLN A 16 -46.14 6.72 12.97
C GLN A 16 -45.05 7.08 11.95
N LEU A 17 -45.37 8.07 11.11
CA LEU A 17 -44.36 8.80 10.34
C LEU A 17 -43.45 9.55 11.32
N ALA A 18 -42.17 9.23 11.34
CA ALA A 18 -41.15 10.11 11.89
C ALA A 18 -39.90 10.06 11.00
N VAL A 19 -39.88 10.97 10.03
CA VAL A 19 -38.65 11.43 9.37
C VAL A 19 -38.33 12.81 9.96
N HIS A 20 -37.03 13.11 10.11
CA HIS A 20 -36.37 14.36 10.54
C HIS A 20 -36.23 14.49 12.07
N MET A 21 -35.04 14.71 12.68
CA MET A 21 -34.03 15.76 12.40
C MET A 21 -32.65 15.35 12.98
N PRO A 22 -31.50 15.76 12.42
CA PRO A 22 -30.22 15.74 13.13
C PRO A 22 -29.96 17.09 13.81
N THR A 23 -29.78 17.11 15.13
CA THR A 23 -29.30 18.33 15.82
C THR A 23 -27.92 18.08 16.40
N SER A 24 -27.00 18.94 15.98
CA SER A 24 -25.56 18.91 16.24
C SER A 24 -25.18 19.50 17.61
N ARG A 25 -24.09 18.93 18.16
CA ARG A 25 -23.04 19.52 19.01
C ARG A 25 -23.36 19.78 20.50
N THR A 26 -22.63 19.06 21.34
CA THR A 26 -21.90 19.70 22.44
C THR A 26 -20.49 19.15 22.46
N ASP A 27 -19.57 20.09 22.41
CA ASP A 27 -18.14 20.01 22.21
C ASP A 27 -17.48 19.69 23.55
N THR A 28 -16.84 18.53 23.67
CA THR A 28 -15.81 18.30 24.69
C THR A 28 -14.50 18.09 23.93
N LEU A 29 -13.85 19.21 23.61
CA LEU A 29 -12.44 19.25 23.19
C LEU A 29 -11.55 18.74 24.33
N ALA A 30 -11.49 17.42 24.50
CA ALA A 30 -10.29 16.81 25.04
C ALA A 30 -9.20 16.97 23.98
N PRO A 31 -8.00 17.49 24.32
CA PRO A 31 -6.88 17.41 23.42
C PRO A 31 -6.55 15.93 23.30
N ALA A 32 -7.02 15.30 22.22
CA ALA A 32 -6.45 14.06 21.77
C ALA A 32 -4.98 14.36 21.48
N THR A 33 -4.12 14.09 22.47
CA THR A 33 -2.71 13.81 22.22
C THR A 33 -2.72 12.86 21.04
N ARG A 34 -2.26 13.37 19.90
CA ARG A 34 -1.99 12.56 18.73
C ARG A 34 -0.84 11.67 19.14
N GLU A 35 -1.16 10.60 19.87
CA GLU A 35 -0.25 9.49 20.08
C GLU A 35 0.04 9.01 18.67
N GLY A 36 1.22 9.39 18.20
CA GLY A 36 1.70 9.01 16.90
C GLY A 36 1.49 7.52 16.78
N ARG A 37 0.80 7.10 15.72
CA ARG A 37 1.22 5.85 15.10
C ARG A 37 2.75 5.92 15.08
N PRO A 38 3.48 4.87 15.47
CA PRO A 38 4.89 4.83 15.13
C PRO A 38 4.90 5.01 13.61
N GLU A 39 5.19 6.23 13.17
CA GLU A 39 5.68 6.53 11.85
C GLU A 39 6.77 5.47 11.76
N HIS A 40 6.58 4.46 10.92
CA HIS A 40 7.61 3.46 10.73
C HIS A 40 8.77 4.27 10.16
N CYS A 41 9.65 4.73 11.06
CA CYS A 41 10.80 5.54 10.76
C CYS A 41 11.64 4.59 9.93
N MET A 42 11.49 4.68 8.61
CA MET A 42 12.17 3.80 7.68
C MET A 42 13.65 4.02 7.93
N GLN A 43 14.28 3.07 8.60
CA GLN A 43 15.68 3.17 8.95
C GLN A 43 16.46 3.02 7.66
N LEU A 44 17.14 4.08 7.27
CA LEU A 44 18.02 4.09 6.13
C LEU A 44 19.28 3.29 6.47
N THR A 45 19.52 2.23 5.72
CA THR A 45 20.72 1.40 5.81
C THR A 45 21.74 1.93 4.81
N PRO A 46 22.97 2.28 5.22
CA PRO A 46 24.03 2.64 4.27
C PRO A 46 24.38 1.45 3.36
N ILE A 47 24.73 1.71 2.09
CA ILE A 47 25.11 0.64 1.14
C ILE A 47 26.26 -0.22 1.71
N LYS A 48 27.25 0.39 2.38
CA LYS A 48 28.40 -0.30 2.99
C LYS A 48 28.03 -1.32 4.06
N SER A 49 26.85 -1.18 4.66
CA SER A 49 26.38 -2.01 5.77
C SER A 49 25.38 -3.08 5.34
N LEU A 50 25.04 -3.15 4.04
CA LEU A 50 24.16 -4.18 3.51
C LEU A 50 24.77 -5.56 3.66
N ASN A 51 23.91 -6.52 3.98
CA ASN A 51 24.27 -7.92 4.12
C ASN A 51 23.29 -8.78 3.31
N PRO A 52 23.75 -9.77 2.50
CA PRO A 52 22.86 -10.67 1.77
C PRO A 52 21.82 -11.40 2.63
N TYR A 53 22.10 -11.59 3.93
CA TYR A 53 21.17 -12.23 4.85
C TYR A 53 20.07 -11.30 5.37
N GLN A 54 20.16 -9.99 5.09
CA GLN A 54 19.11 -9.02 5.42
C GLN A 54 18.22 -8.83 4.19
N SER A 55 17.00 -9.38 4.26
CA SER A 55 16.04 -9.29 3.15
C SER A 55 15.28 -7.96 3.09
N VAL A 56 15.22 -7.22 4.21
CA VAL A 56 14.49 -5.95 4.32
C VAL A 56 15.45 -4.86 4.72
N TRP A 57 15.62 -3.89 3.83
CA TRP A 57 16.43 -2.70 4.02
C TRP A 57 15.86 -1.58 3.17
N THR A 58 16.19 -0.35 3.53
CA THR A 58 15.87 0.84 2.73
C THR A 58 17.15 1.62 2.55
N ILE A 59 17.51 1.90 1.31
CA ILE A 59 18.71 2.70 0.98
C ILE A 59 18.26 4.00 0.32
N GLU A 60 19.06 5.04 0.47
CA GLU A 60 18.95 6.27 -0.31
C GLU A 60 20.23 6.48 -1.11
N GLY A 61 20.13 7.14 -2.26
CA GLY A 61 21.29 7.45 -3.08
C GLY A 61 20.93 8.09 -4.39
N ARG A 62 21.94 8.59 -5.09
CA ARG A 62 21.80 9.20 -6.42
C ARG A 62 22.09 8.17 -7.49
N VAL A 63 21.23 8.10 -8.49
CA VAL A 63 21.46 7.32 -9.71
C VAL A 63 22.61 7.96 -10.49
N ILE A 64 23.65 7.19 -10.78
CA ILE A 64 24.83 7.64 -11.56
C ILE A 64 24.84 7.07 -12.98
N LYS A 65 24.09 5.99 -13.21
CA LYS A 65 23.97 5.34 -14.49
C LYS A 65 22.63 4.64 -14.58
N LYS A 66 21.98 4.73 -15.73
CA LYS A 66 20.75 4.00 -16.05
C LYS A 66 20.94 3.21 -17.34
N GLY A 67 20.69 1.90 -17.28
CA GLY A 67 20.62 1.04 -18.45
C GLY A 67 19.26 1.13 -19.14
N ASN A 68 19.22 0.77 -20.41
CA ASN A 68 17.97 0.66 -21.17
C ASN A 68 17.14 -0.55 -20.70
N LEU A 69 15.84 -0.49 -20.95
CA LEU A 69 14.95 -1.64 -20.76
C LEU A 69 15.22 -2.68 -21.85
N ASN A 70 15.75 -3.83 -21.45
CA ASN A 70 16.09 -4.94 -22.34
C ASN A 70 15.20 -6.14 -22.08
N ASN A 71 14.98 -6.95 -23.11
CA ASN A 71 14.28 -8.22 -23.00
C ASN A 71 15.29 -9.34 -22.76
N TYR A 72 15.02 -10.24 -21.82
CA TYR A 72 15.77 -11.47 -21.65
C TYR A 72 14.87 -12.67 -21.97
N SER A 73 15.46 -13.71 -22.55
CA SER A 73 14.80 -14.97 -22.81
C SER A 73 15.69 -16.11 -22.35
N THR A 74 15.14 -16.99 -21.52
CA THR A 74 15.75 -18.22 -21.04
C THR A 74 14.75 -19.35 -21.31
N GLU A 75 15.21 -20.60 -21.35
CA GLU A 75 14.39 -21.79 -21.64
C GLU A 75 13.04 -21.83 -20.92
N LYS A 76 12.97 -21.27 -19.71
CA LYS A 76 11.78 -21.29 -18.85
C LYS A 76 11.00 -19.97 -18.82
N ARG A 77 11.63 -18.83 -19.14
CA ARG A 77 11.04 -17.50 -18.91
C ARG A 77 11.56 -16.49 -19.93
N THR A 78 10.64 -15.68 -20.43
CA THR A 78 10.94 -14.43 -21.13
C THR A 78 10.47 -13.28 -20.23
N GLY A 79 11.24 -12.20 -20.18
CA GLY A 79 10.93 -11.05 -19.33
C GLY A 79 11.63 -9.78 -19.79
N GLN A 80 11.44 -8.72 -19.03
CA GLN A 80 12.14 -7.45 -19.21
C GLN A 80 13.03 -7.18 -18.01
N VAL A 81 14.19 -6.58 -18.24
CA VAL A 81 15.17 -6.24 -17.22
C VAL A 81 15.78 -4.89 -17.53
N PHE A 82 16.00 -4.10 -16.49
CA PHE A 82 16.92 -2.98 -16.58
C PHE A 82 17.74 -2.89 -15.31
N SER A 83 18.95 -2.34 -15.45
CA SER A 83 19.87 -2.13 -14.34
C SER A 83 20.27 -0.67 -14.26
N PHE A 84 20.55 -0.20 -13.05
CA PHE A 84 21.01 1.15 -12.80
C PHE A 84 21.94 1.16 -11.58
N ASP A 85 22.88 2.08 -11.59
CA ASP A 85 23.92 2.18 -10.56
C ASP A 85 23.58 3.36 -9.66
N ILE A 86 23.65 3.17 -8.34
CA ILE A 86 23.35 4.18 -7.33
C ILE A 86 24.58 4.38 -6.44
N ILE A 87 24.88 5.64 -6.10
CA ILE A 87 25.85 5.99 -5.05
C ILE A 87 25.14 6.67 -3.88
N ASP A 88 25.36 6.15 -2.67
CA ASP A 88 24.90 6.74 -1.40
C ASP A 88 25.91 7.77 -0.85
N LYS A 89 25.51 8.56 0.17
CA LYS A 89 26.31 9.56 0.89
C LYS A 89 27.67 9.04 1.38
N SER A 90 27.76 7.73 1.65
CA SER A 90 29.01 7.07 2.06
C SER A 90 30.00 6.83 0.91
N ASN A 91 29.71 7.33 -0.30
CA ASN A 91 30.45 7.08 -1.55
C ASN A 91 30.64 5.57 -1.82
N SER A 92 29.58 4.80 -1.57
CA SER A 92 29.53 3.41 -2.01
C SER A 92 28.54 3.26 -3.13
N ASP A 93 28.95 2.51 -4.13
CA ASP A 93 28.15 2.13 -5.28
C ASP A 93 27.43 0.80 -5.06
N ILE A 94 26.24 0.69 -5.65
CA ILE A 94 25.53 -0.57 -5.81
C ILE A 94 24.83 -0.59 -7.16
N VAL A 95 24.81 -1.76 -7.80
CA VAL A 95 24.06 -1.99 -9.02
C VAL A 95 22.72 -2.62 -8.66
N VAL A 96 21.64 -1.94 -9.00
CA VAL A 96 20.27 -2.45 -8.81
C VAL A 96 19.77 -2.99 -10.14
N THR A 97 19.26 -4.21 -10.13
CA THR A 97 18.65 -4.85 -11.30
C THR A 97 17.20 -5.19 -11.00
N SER A 98 16.29 -4.66 -11.81
CA SER A 98 14.84 -4.89 -11.67
C SER A 98 14.35 -5.79 -12.79
N PHE A 99 13.47 -6.74 -12.46
CA PHE A 99 12.92 -7.74 -13.38
C PHE A 99 11.41 -7.57 -13.58
N ASP A 100 10.93 -7.99 -14.74
CA ASP A 100 9.53 -8.14 -15.10
C ASP A 100 8.68 -6.88 -14.83
N LEU A 101 7.64 -7.00 -14.01
CA LEU A 101 6.73 -5.88 -13.70
C LEU A 101 7.46 -4.73 -13.02
N ALA A 102 8.39 -5.02 -12.10
CA ALA A 102 9.19 -3.99 -11.45
C ALA A 102 10.07 -3.26 -12.47
N ALA A 103 10.60 -3.97 -13.48
CA ALA A 103 11.36 -3.36 -14.55
C ALA A 103 10.52 -2.31 -15.29
N THR A 104 9.31 -2.68 -15.73
CA THR A 104 8.44 -1.76 -16.48
C THR A 104 7.91 -0.60 -15.61
N SER A 105 7.56 -0.87 -14.35
CA SER A 105 7.01 0.16 -13.44
C SER A 105 8.04 1.21 -13.04
N TYR A 106 9.27 0.81 -12.70
CA TYR A 106 10.29 1.73 -12.20
C TYR A 106 11.08 2.41 -13.31
N TYR A 107 11.08 1.87 -14.54
CA TYR A 107 11.86 2.45 -15.64
C TYR A 107 11.50 3.91 -15.93
N ASN A 108 10.23 4.30 -15.86
CA ASN A 108 9.81 5.69 -16.10
C ASN A 108 9.96 6.60 -14.87
N GLN A 109 9.99 6.01 -13.67
CA GLN A 109 10.11 6.76 -12.41
C GLN A 109 11.56 7.13 -12.11
N ILE A 110 12.50 6.26 -12.49
CA ILE A 110 13.92 6.43 -12.21
C ILE A 110 14.56 7.23 -13.34
N GLN A 111 15.13 8.38 -13.00
CA GLN A 111 15.82 9.29 -13.91
C GLN A 111 17.30 9.39 -13.55
N LEU A 112 18.12 9.65 -14.57
CA LEU A 112 19.54 9.96 -14.42
C LEU A 112 19.70 11.47 -14.27
#